data_AF-A0A1F6CDS4-F1
#
_entry.id   AF-A0A1F6CDS4-F1
#
_cell.length_a   1.000
_cell.length_b   1.000
_cell.length_c   1.000
_cell.angle_alpha   90.00
_cell.angle_beta   90.00
_cell.angle_gamma   90.00
#
_symmetry.space_group_name_H-M   'P 1'
#
loop_
_entity.id
_entity.type
_entity.pdbx_description
1 polymer ?
#
loop_
_entity_poly.entity_id
_entity_poly.type
_entity_poly.pdbx_seq_one_letter_code
_entity_poly.pdbx_strand_id
1 'polypeptide(L)' 'MSDDEVVSSCDEAERLAGVRRHNGKGELPARVCPDGLNLEPTSVNNMEELRETVSYAIGKSPYGRAKIFWPE' A
#
# COMPACT_ATOMS: atom_id res chain seq x y z
N MET A 1 14.21 -9.44 0.68
CA MET A 1 13.51 -9.11 1.94
C MET A 1 12.30 -8.32 1.49
N SER A 2 11.08 -8.81 1.68
CA SER A 2 9.91 -8.06 1.24
C SER A 2 9.84 -6.76 2.03
N ASP A 3 10.03 -5.62 1.37
CA ASP A 3 9.82 -4.30 1.98
C ASP A 3 8.31 -4.08 2.12
N ASP A 4 7.69 -4.68 3.13
CA ASP A 4 6.33 -4.30 3.52
C ASP A 4 6.35 -3.00 4.32
N GLU A 5 5.64 -1.99 3.83
CA GLU A 5 5.48 -0.71 4.52
C GLU A 5 4.07 -0.59 5.08
N VAL A 6 3.97 -0.16 6.34
CA VAL A 6 2.70 0.04 7.02
C VAL A 6 2.33 1.52 6.94
N VAL A 7 1.12 1.81 6.47
CA VAL A 7 0.57 3.16 6.35
C VAL A 7 -0.71 3.32 7.16
N SER A 8 -0.96 4.55 7.60
CA SER A 8 -2.15 4.92 8.37
C SER A 8 -3.10 5.89 7.63
N SER A 9 -2.69 6.37 6.45
CA SER A 9 -3.49 7.27 5.61
C SER A 9 -3.18 7.09 4.12
N CYS A 10 -4.07 7.57 3.27
CA CYS A 10 -3.83 7.63 1.82
C CYS A 10 -2.67 8.56 1.47
N ASP A 11 -2.56 9.73 2.12
CA ASP A 11 -1.49 10.69 1.85
C ASP A 11 -0.10 10.10 2.14
N GLU A 12 0.01 9.28 3.19
CA GLU A 12 1.25 8.57 3.52
C GLU A 12 1.60 7.54 2.44
N ALA A 13 0.62 6.76 1.98
CA ALA A 13 0.80 5.80 0.89
C ALA A 13 1.22 6.48 -0.42
N GLU A 14 0.59 7.60 -0.77
CA GLU A 14 0.91 8.36 -1.98
C GLU A 14 2.33 8.94 -1.91
N ARG A 15 2.75 9.44 -0.74
CA ARG A 15 4.12 9.92 -0.51
C ARG A 15 5.15 8.80 -0.68
N LEU A 16 4.90 7.61 -0.11
CA LEU A 16 5.79 6.45 -0.26
C LEU A 16 5.89 5.99 -1.72
N ALA A 17 4.75 5.92 -2.42
CA ALA A 17 4.71 5.61 -3.85
C ALA A 17 5.53 6.62 -4.66
N GLY A 18 5.40 7.92 -4.36
CA GLY A 18 6.16 8.98 -5.02
C GLY A 18 7.67 8.87 -4.79
N VAL A 19 8.10 8.59 -3.56
CA VAL A 19 9.52 8.39 -3.22
C VAL A 19 10.11 7.17 -3.93
N ARG A 20 9.39 6.05 -3.97
CA ARG A 20 9.85 4.83 -4.66
C ARG A 20 9.93 5.00 -6.17
N ARG A 21 8.96 5.72 -6.76
CA ARG A 21 8.99 6.09 -8.19
C ARG A 21 10.21 6.95 -8.53
N HIS A 22 10.54 7.93 -7.69
CA HIS A 22 11.71 8.79 -7.90
C HIS A 22 13.04 8.02 -7.82
N ASN A 23 13.11 6.99 -6.98
CA ASN A 23 14.31 6.17 -6.79
C ASN A 23 14.45 5.01 -7.79
N GLY A 24 13.52 4.87 -8.76
CA GLY A 24 13.56 3.79 -9.76
C GLY A 24 13.38 2.37 -9.20
N LYS A 25 12.84 2.25 -7.97
CA LYS A 25 12.74 0.99 -7.20
C LYS A 25 11.30 0.62 -6.82
N GLY A 26 10.33 1.10 -7.59
CA GLY A 26 8.92 0.86 -7.29
C GLY A 26 8.06 1.82 -8.09
N GLU A 27 7.83 1.50 -9.35
CA GLU A 27 6.55 1.86 -9.93
C GLU A 27 5.53 0.84 -9.45
N LEU A 28 4.27 1.27 -9.43
CA LEU A 28 3.17 0.32 -9.42
C LEU A 28 3.39 -0.66 -10.59
N PRO A 29 3.16 -1.97 -10.41
CA PRO A 29 2.20 -2.52 -9.47
C PRO A 29 2.71 -2.77 -8.05
N ALA A 30 1.93 -2.39 -7.04
CA ALA A 30 2.11 -2.78 -5.64
C ALA A 30 0.99 -3.71 -5.17
N ARG A 31 1.11 -4.29 -3.99
CA ARG A 31 0.01 -5.05 -3.36
C ARG A 31 -0.34 -4.44 -2.02
N VAL A 32 -1.62 -4.38 -1.67
CA VAL A 32 -2.10 -3.77 -0.43
C VAL A 32 -2.99 -4.74 0.33
N CYS A 33 -2.79 -4.87 1.65
CA CYS A 33 -3.71 -5.61 2.52
C CYS A 33 -4.00 -4.86 3.83
N PRO A 34 -5.13 -5.12 4.50
CA PRO A 34 -5.38 -4.57 5.82
C PRO A 34 -4.41 -5.15 6.85
N ASP A 35 -3.80 -4.30 7.66
CA ASP A 35 -2.94 -4.77 8.75
C ASP A 35 -3.76 -5.51 9.81
N GLY A 36 -3.27 -6.67 10.27
CA GLY A 36 -3.94 -7.47 11.29
C GLY A 36 -5.08 -8.36 10.80
N LEU A 37 -5.38 -8.38 9.49
CA LEU A 37 -6.32 -9.33 8.90
C LEU A 37 -5.60 -10.31 7.98
N ASN A 38 -6.03 -11.57 8.00
CA ASN A 38 -5.54 -12.59 7.10
C ASN A 38 -6.34 -12.55 5.78
N LEU A 39 -6.15 -11.47 5.00
CA LEU A 39 -6.73 -11.31 3.67
C LEU A 39 -5.64 -11.39 2.59
N GLU A 40 -6.02 -11.88 1.42
CA GLU A 40 -5.17 -11.83 0.22
C GLU A 40 -4.86 -10.36 -0.14
N PRO A 41 -3.59 -10.02 -0.41
CA PRO A 41 -3.21 -8.67 -0.86
C PRO A 41 -3.79 -8.32 -2.23
N THR A 42 -4.40 -7.15 -2.34
CA THR A 42 -4.95 -6.62 -3.59
C THR A 42 -3.86 -5.91 -4.39
N SER A 43 -3.64 -6.33 -5.64
CA SER A 43 -2.73 -5.64 -6.56
C SER A 43 -3.30 -4.29 -7.00
N VAL A 44 -2.44 -3.27 -7.02
CA VAL A 44 -2.76 -1.89 -7.43
C VAL A 44 -1.74 -1.43 -8.47
N ASN A 45 -2.19 -0.89 -9.59
CA ASN A 45 -1.36 -0.58 -10.76
C ASN A 45 -1.21 0.92 -11.03
N ASN A 46 -2.06 1.75 -10.41
CA ASN A 46 -2.03 3.20 -10.54
C ASN A 46 -2.36 3.86 -9.18
N MET A 47 -2.13 5.18 -9.10
CA MET A 47 -2.29 5.93 -7.85
C MET A 47 -3.74 5.98 -7.36
N GLU A 48 -4.71 5.92 -8.27
CA GLU A 48 -6.14 5.89 -7.95
C GLU A 48 -6.50 4.56 -7.26
N GLU A 49 -6.11 3.43 -7.85
CA GLU A 49 -6.25 2.10 -7.25
C GLU A 49 -5.55 2.00 -5.89
N LEU A 50 -4.36 2.58 -5.77
CA LEU A 50 -3.62 2.63 -4.49
C LEU A 50 -4.45 3.36 -3.43
N ARG A 51 -4.97 4.54 -3.74
CA ARG A 51 -5.76 5.38 -2.82
C ARG A 51 -7.04 4.68 -2.38
N GLU A 52 -7.78 4.10 -3.32
CA GLU A 52 -9.03 3.37 -3.02
C GLU A 52 -8.75 2.14 -2.15
N THR A 53 -7.74 1.36 -2.52
CA THR A 53 -7.42 0.11 -1.82
C THR A 53 -6.84 0.38 -0.43
N VAL A 54 -6.01 1.40 -0.25
CA VAL A 54 -5.49 1.82 1.05
C VAL A 54 -6.62 2.33 1.95
N SER A 55 -7.52 3.17 1.43
CA SER A 55 -8.69 3.64 2.18
C SER A 55 -9.55 2.47 2.65
N TYR A 56 -9.83 1.52 1.75
CA TYR A 56 -10.56 0.30 2.07
C TYR A 56 -9.82 -0.54 3.14
N ALA A 57 -8.52 -0.74 2.97
CA ALA A 57 -7.72 -1.56 3.86
C ALA A 57 -7.62 -0.96 5.27
N ILE A 58 -7.42 0.34 5.39
CA ILE A 58 -7.46 1.08 6.67
C ILE A 58 -8.82 0.90 7.34
N GLY A 59 -9.92 1.06 6.59
CA GLY A 59 -11.28 0.92 7.13
C GLY A 59 -11.65 -0.51 7.56
N LYS A 60 -10.97 -1.53 7.02
CA LYS A 60 -11.14 -2.94 7.42
C LYS A 60 -10.21 -3.34 8.56
N SER A 61 -9.03 -2.74 8.65
CA SER A 61 -8.03 -3.10 9.63
C SER A 61 -8.51 -2.80 11.06
N PRO A 62 -8.35 -3.73 12.01
CA PRO A 62 -8.61 -3.47 13.43
C PRO A 62 -7.69 -2.39 14.02
N TYR A 63 -6.58 -2.07 13.35
CA TYR A 63 -5.62 -1.06 13.78
C TYR A 63 -5.74 0.26 13.01
N GLY A 64 -6.64 0.34 12.02
CA GLY A 64 -6.73 1.49 11.13
C GLY A 64 -5.47 1.67 10.27
N ARG A 65 -4.86 0.57 9.82
CA ARG A 65 -3.60 0.58 9.04
C ARG A 65 -3.68 -0.35 7.82
N ALA A 66 -2.92 -0.05 6.78
CA ALA A 66 -2.73 -0.91 5.63
C ALA A 66 -1.25 -1.28 5.48
N LYS A 67 -0.98 -2.48 4.97
CA LYS A 67 0.36 -2.89 4.54
C LYS A 67 0.45 -2.79 3.03
N ILE A 68 1.55 -2.23 2.55
CA ILE A 68 1.86 -2.11 1.13
C ILE A 68 3.12 -2.92 0.85
N PHE A 69 3.03 -3.84 -0.11
CA PHE A 69 4.13 -4.65 -0.60
C PHE A 69 4.54 -4.12 -1.96
N TRP A 70 5.73 -3.53 -2.01
CA TRP A 70 6.32 -3.05 -3.25
C TRP A 70 7.02 -4.21 -3.99
N PRO A 71 7.06 -4.17 -5.33
CA PRO A 71 7.91 -5.07 -6.11
C PRO A 71 9.39 -4.75 -5.87
N GLU A 72 10.27 -5.76 -5.93
CA GLU A 72 11.73 -5.62 -5.81
C GLU A 72 12.37 -4.93 -7.03
#